data_AF-A0A932XBE9-F1
#
_entry.id   AF-A0A932XBE9-F1
#
_cell.length_a   1.000
_cell.length_b   1.000
_cell.length_c   1.000
_cell.angle_alpha   90.00
_cell.angle_beta   90.00
_cell.angle_gamma   90.00
#
_symmetry.space_group_name_H-M   'P 1'
#
loop_
_entity.id
_entity.type
_entity.pdbx_description
1 polymer ?
#
loop_
_entity_poly.entity_id
_entity_poly.type
_entity_poly.pdbx_seq_one_letter_code
_entity_poly.pdbx_strand_id
1 'polypeptide(L)'
;LETAAILHSATPRSLLIFDEIGRGTSTYDGMAIARAVAEFIHNRPDAAARTLFATHYHELTDLSERLPHVVNYQVAVDDRGEQVVFLHRILPGKADRSYGVHVAQMAGLPKQVVHRAEEILDDLEQSGAAGPRRLGEVVSRGGSRPVALQVGLFADAHPAVEVLRTMDVNNLTPLDALNQLYELQKLAREH
;
A
#
# COMPACT_ATOMS: atom_id res chain seq x y z
N LEU A 1 3.61 12.24 22.01
CA LEU A 1 3.03 12.91 23.21
C LEU A 1 1.58 13.34 22.95
N GLU A 2 1.32 14.08 21.87
CA GLU A 2 -0.04 14.54 21.50
C GLU A 2 -1.05 13.40 21.33
N THR A 3 -0.72 12.37 20.53
CA THR A 3 -1.58 11.19 20.36
C THR A 3 -1.93 10.54 21.70
N ALA A 4 -0.97 10.39 22.61
CA ALA A 4 -1.22 9.82 23.94
C ALA A 4 -2.18 10.68 24.77
N ALA A 5 -2.03 12.01 24.73
CA ALA A 5 -2.94 12.94 25.41
C ALA A 5 -4.37 12.84 24.85
N ILE A 6 -4.52 12.76 23.52
CA ILE A 6 -5.80 12.57 22.85
C ILE A 6 -6.44 11.25 23.30
N LEU A 7 -5.69 10.14 23.25
CA LEU A 7 -6.18 8.82 23.61
C LEU A 7 -6.58 8.73 25.08
N HIS A 8 -5.83 9.34 25.99
CA HIS A 8 -6.18 9.35 27.43
C HIS A 8 -7.39 10.23 27.75
N SER A 9 -7.64 11.28 26.96
CA SER A 9 -8.69 12.29 27.25
C SER A 9 -9.97 12.09 26.46
N ALA A 10 -9.99 11.16 25.49
CA ALA A 10 -11.15 10.93 24.62
C ALA A 10 -12.37 10.43 25.41
N THR A 11 -13.55 10.95 25.06
CA THR A 11 -14.85 10.61 25.64
C THR A 11 -15.90 10.38 24.54
N PRO A 12 -17.10 9.87 24.84
CA PRO A 12 -18.21 9.74 23.89
C PRO A 12 -18.67 11.03 23.22
N ARG A 13 -18.29 12.19 23.75
CA ARG A 13 -18.62 13.51 23.18
C ARG A 13 -17.45 14.14 22.41
N SER A 14 -16.35 13.41 22.24
CA SER A 14 -15.17 13.88 21.53
C SER A 14 -15.29 13.70 20.02
N LEU A 15 -14.72 14.65 19.26
CA LEU A 15 -14.36 14.48 17.85
C LEU A 15 -12.84 14.42 17.77
N LEU A 16 -12.30 13.31 17.30
CA LEU A 16 -10.87 13.12 17.12
C LEU A 16 -10.50 13.37 15.66
N ILE A 17 -9.44 14.14 15.44
CA ILE A 17 -8.92 14.45 14.10
C ILE A 17 -7.44 14.12 14.11
N PHE A 18 -7.07 13.16 13.28
CA PHE A 18 -5.69 12.73 13.07
C PHE A 18 -5.30 13.08 11.65
N ASP A 19 -4.17 13.77 11.51
CA ASP A 19 -3.59 14.16 10.23
C ASP A 19 -2.17 13.61 10.12
N GLU A 20 -2.02 12.59 9.28
CA GLU A 20 -0.74 11.97 8.92
C GLU A 20 0.15 11.52 10.09
N ILE A 21 -0.48 10.87 11.07
CA ILE A 21 0.21 10.26 12.21
C ILE A 21 1.24 9.24 11.71
N GLY A 22 2.42 9.22 12.34
CA GLY A 22 3.46 8.24 12.03
C GLY A 22 4.49 8.68 10.99
N ARG A 23 4.35 9.87 10.39
CA ARG A 23 5.32 10.41 9.41
C ARG A 23 6.74 10.66 9.93
N GLY A 24 6.92 10.88 11.23
CA GLY A 24 8.22 11.24 11.82
C GLY A 24 9.17 10.07 12.10
N THR A 25 8.87 8.87 11.61
CA THR A 25 9.63 7.64 11.88
C THR A 25 9.76 6.79 10.61
N SER A 26 10.37 5.60 10.70
CA SER A 26 10.43 4.67 9.58
C SER A 26 9.03 4.30 9.10
N THR A 27 8.86 4.10 7.80
CA THR A 27 7.52 3.98 7.20
C THR A 27 6.70 2.85 7.82
N TYR A 28 7.32 1.68 8.07
CA TYR A 28 6.62 0.57 8.73
C TYR A 28 6.31 0.84 10.20
N ASP A 29 7.20 1.52 10.93
CA ASP A 29 6.92 1.86 12.33
C ASP A 29 5.77 2.86 12.41
N GLY A 30 5.77 3.85 11.50
CA GLY A 30 4.71 4.85 11.37
C GLY A 30 3.37 4.22 11.05
N MET A 31 3.34 3.34 10.04
CA MET A 31 2.15 2.58 9.66
C MET A 31 1.65 1.68 10.80
N ALA A 32 2.55 0.97 11.48
CA ALA A 32 2.20 0.09 12.60
C ALA A 32 1.58 0.89 13.76
N ILE A 33 2.16 2.04 14.11
CA ILE A 33 1.61 2.93 15.14
C ILE A 33 0.27 3.50 14.70
N ALA A 34 0.15 3.99 13.45
CA ALA A 34 -1.08 4.55 12.91
C ALA A 34 -2.23 3.53 12.96
N ARG A 35 -1.96 2.30 12.52
CA ARG A 35 -2.90 1.19 12.59
C ARG A 35 -3.29 0.84 14.02
N ALA A 36 -2.31 0.69 14.92
CA ALA A 36 -2.58 0.36 16.32
C ALA A 36 -3.44 1.45 17.00
N VAL A 37 -3.22 2.72 16.68
CA VAL A 37 -4.03 3.83 17.18
C VAL A 37 -5.46 3.77 16.64
N ALA A 38 -5.64 3.51 15.34
CA ALA A 38 -6.97 3.36 14.74
C ALA A 38 -7.74 2.18 15.36
N GLU A 39 -7.09 1.02 15.49
CA GLU A 39 -7.66 -0.17 16.13
C GLU A 39 -8.01 0.09 17.61
N PHE A 40 -7.14 0.78 18.35
CA PHE A 40 -7.39 1.13 19.74
C PHE A 40 -8.60 2.05 19.91
N ILE A 41 -8.74 3.10 19.08
CA ILE A 41 -9.88 4.01 19.13
C ILE A 41 -11.17 3.27 18.79
N HIS A 42 -11.15 2.45 17.75
CA HIS A 42 -12.30 1.67 17.30
C HIS A 42 -12.79 0.69 18.39
N ASN A 43 -11.87 -0.05 19.01
CA ASN A 43 -12.19 -1.09 19.99
C ASN A 43 -12.46 -0.57 21.41
N ARG A 44 -12.65 0.75 21.56
CA ARG A 44 -12.82 1.40 22.85
C ARG A 44 -14.26 1.90 23.06
N PRO A 45 -15.19 1.04 23.51
CA PRO A 45 -16.61 1.38 23.61
C PRO A 45 -16.94 2.45 24.66
N ASP A 46 -16.10 2.61 25.69
CA ASP A 46 -16.24 3.67 26.72
C ASP A 46 -15.99 5.07 26.17
N ALA A 47 -15.18 5.19 25.11
CA ALA A 47 -14.92 6.45 24.43
C ALA A 47 -15.73 6.59 23.15
N ALA A 48 -15.78 5.56 22.27
CA ALA A 48 -16.56 5.52 21.03
C ALA A 48 -16.62 6.86 20.25
N ALA A 49 -15.49 7.59 20.22
CA ALA A 49 -15.45 8.96 19.73
C ALA A 49 -15.52 8.99 18.20
N ARG A 50 -16.24 9.98 17.66
CA ARG A 50 -16.23 10.21 16.20
C ARG A 50 -14.82 10.58 15.78
N THR A 51 -14.30 9.93 14.75
CA THR A 51 -12.88 10.06 14.38
C THR A 51 -12.72 10.28 12.89
N LEU A 52 -11.92 11.29 12.53
CA LEU A 52 -11.40 11.50 11.19
C LEU A 52 -9.91 11.15 11.20
N PHE A 53 -9.50 10.32 10.24
CA PHE A 53 -8.14 9.82 10.15
C PHE A 53 -7.62 10.07 8.72
N ALA A 54 -6.93 11.18 8.51
CA ALA A 54 -6.25 11.48 7.25
C ALA A 54 -4.87 10.81 7.25
N THR A 55 -4.58 10.04 6.18
CA THR A 55 -3.36 9.24 6.08
C THR A 55 -2.92 9.08 4.63
N HIS A 56 -1.62 8.91 4.42
CA HIS A 56 -1.02 8.48 3.15
C HIS A 56 -0.76 6.96 3.10
N TYR A 57 -0.96 6.24 4.21
CA TYR A 57 -0.82 4.79 4.24
C TYR A 57 -2.03 4.12 3.59
N HIS A 58 -1.84 3.61 2.38
CA HIS A 58 -2.90 2.91 1.65
C HIS A 58 -3.32 1.62 2.36
N GLU A 59 -2.39 0.96 3.04
CA GLU A 59 -2.59 -0.28 3.78
C GLU A 59 -3.58 -0.12 4.96
N LEU A 60 -3.79 1.10 5.44
CA LEU A 60 -4.80 1.37 6.48
C LEU A 60 -6.23 1.32 5.92
N THR A 61 -6.42 1.42 4.61
CA THR A 61 -7.75 1.37 4.01
C THR A 61 -8.41 -0.01 4.18
N ASP A 62 -7.63 -1.07 4.32
CA ASP A 62 -8.13 -2.44 4.56
C ASP A 62 -8.79 -2.59 5.94
N LEU A 63 -8.61 -1.62 6.84
CA LEU A 63 -9.30 -1.61 8.13
C LEU A 63 -10.82 -1.54 7.97
N SER A 64 -11.36 -0.95 6.91
CA SER A 64 -12.82 -0.91 6.68
C SER A 64 -13.44 -2.28 6.45
N GLU A 65 -12.64 -3.26 6.01
CA GLU A 65 -13.11 -4.63 5.77
C GLU A 65 -13.11 -5.46 7.07
N ARG A 66 -12.31 -5.05 8.05
CA ARG A 66 -12.05 -5.81 9.29
C ARG A 66 -12.71 -5.21 10.52
N LEU A 67 -12.88 -3.89 10.53
CA LEU A 67 -13.41 -3.13 11.67
C LEU A 67 -14.80 -2.58 11.30
N PRO A 68 -15.88 -3.03 11.98
CA PRO A 68 -17.21 -2.49 11.73
C PRO A 68 -17.23 -0.98 11.96
N HIS A 69 -18.10 -0.24 11.26
CA HIS A 69 -18.21 1.22 11.38
C HIS A 69 -17.02 2.03 10.87
N VAL A 70 -15.91 1.41 10.46
CA VAL A 70 -14.85 2.08 9.72
C VAL A 70 -15.25 2.16 8.24
N VAL A 71 -15.15 3.35 7.67
CA VAL A 71 -15.49 3.62 6.27
C VAL A 71 -14.39 4.45 5.62
N ASN A 72 -14.07 4.12 4.37
CA ASN A 72 -13.06 4.85 3.62
C ASN A 72 -13.67 6.00 2.83
N TYR A 73 -12.94 7.11 2.81
CA TYR A 73 -13.20 8.26 1.96
C TYR A 73 -11.90 8.71 1.29
N GLN A 74 -12.00 9.25 0.09
CA GLN A 74 -10.89 9.81 -0.66
C GLN A 74 -11.21 11.21 -1.17
N VAL A 75 -10.16 11.98 -1.46
CA VAL A 75 -10.28 13.24 -2.20
C VAL A 75 -10.31 12.91 -3.69
N ALA A 76 -11.35 13.39 -4.37
CA ALA A 76 -11.57 13.15 -5.79
C ALA A 76 -10.50 13.82 -6.64
N VAL A 77 -9.99 13.04 -7.58
CA VAL A 77 -8.97 13.45 -8.55
C VAL A 77 -9.51 13.17 -9.95
N ASP A 78 -9.45 14.16 -10.84
CA ASP A 78 -9.76 14.02 -12.27
C ASP A 78 -8.44 13.92 -13.04
N ASP A 79 -8.26 12.82 -13.75
CA ASP A 79 -7.07 12.56 -14.56
C ASP A 79 -7.40 12.82 -16.03
N ARG A 80 -6.76 13.84 -16.60
CA ARG A 80 -6.89 14.24 -17.99
C ARG A 80 -5.59 13.99 -18.75
N GLY A 81 -5.04 12.78 -18.61
CA GLY A 81 -3.83 12.35 -19.30
C GLY A 81 -2.58 12.88 -18.59
N GLU A 82 -1.94 13.92 -19.13
CA GLU A 82 -0.75 14.52 -18.50
C GLU A 82 -1.09 15.50 -17.37
N GLN A 83 -2.38 15.73 -17.09
CA GLN A 83 -2.84 16.71 -16.11
C GLN A 83 -3.75 16.05 -15.07
N VAL A 84 -3.35 16.19 -13.82
CA VAL A 84 -4.14 15.79 -12.66
C VAL A 84 -4.83 17.03 -12.09
N VAL A 85 -6.14 16.96 -11.86
CA VAL A 85 -6.91 18.05 -11.27
C VAL A 85 -7.54 17.59 -9.96
N PHE A 86 -7.19 18.27 -8.86
CA PHE A 86 -7.81 18.03 -7.57
C PHE A 86 -9.18 18.70 -7.50
N LEU A 87 -10.24 17.89 -7.39
CA LEU A 87 -11.62 18.38 -7.39
C LEU A 87 -12.07 18.92 -6.02
N HIS A 88 -11.24 18.81 -4.98
CA HIS A 88 -11.53 19.17 -3.58
C HIS A 88 -12.87 18.59 -3.07
N ARG A 89 -13.29 17.46 -3.62
CA ARG A 89 -14.54 16.77 -3.27
C ARG A 89 -14.20 15.47 -2.55
N ILE A 90 -14.88 15.18 -1.45
CA ILE A 90 -14.74 13.92 -0.74
C ILE A 90 -15.72 12.90 -1.34
N LEU A 91 -15.21 11.72 -1.70
CA LEU A 91 -16.00 10.61 -2.24
C LEU A 91 -15.83 9.36 -1.36
N PRO A 92 -16.86 8.52 -1.22
CA PRO A 92 -16.72 7.24 -0.54
C PRO A 92 -15.79 6.31 -1.33
N GLY A 93 -15.03 5.49 -0.62
CA GLY A 93 -14.13 4.49 -1.20
C GLY A 93 -12.64 4.74 -0.90
N LYS A 94 -11.81 3.84 -1.42
CA LYS A 94 -10.34 3.89 -1.34
C LYS A 94 -9.82 4.65 -2.56
N ALA A 95 -8.65 5.27 -2.45
CA ALA A 95 -7.95 5.82 -3.60
C ALA A 95 -7.16 4.73 -4.33
N ASP A 96 -7.25 4.69 -5.66
CA ASP A 96 -6.68 3.61 -6.47
C ASP A 96 -5.17 3.77 -6.73
N ARG A 97 -4.61 4.96 -6.50
CA ARG A 97 -3.19 5.27 -6.76
C ARG A 97 -2.68 6.47 -5.97
N SER A 98 -1.37 6.57 -5.85
CA SER A 98 -0.66 7.72 -5.29
C SER A 98 -0.35 8.75 -6.39
N TYR A 99 -0.60 10.04 -6.11
CA TYR A 99 -0.41 11.12 -7.09
C TYR A 99 0.84 11.99 -6.81
N GLY A 100 1.81 11.49 -6.02
CA GLY A 100 2.94 12.29 -5.54
C GLY A 100 3.79 12.91 -6.65
N VAL A 101 4.12 12.13 -7.69
CA VAL A 101 4.91 12.62 -8.84
C VAL A 101 4.13 13.65 -9.66
N HIS A 102 2.82 13.44 -9.84
CA HIS A 102 1.94 14.39 -10.52
C HIS A 102 1.80 15.71 -9.73
N VAL A 103 1.72 15.65 -8.40
CA VAL A 103 1.76 16.85 -7.53
C VAL A 103 3.06 17.61 -7.71
N ALA A 104 4.18 16.90 -7.77
CA ALA A 104 5.49 17.47 -8.05
C ALA A 104 5.54 18.20 -9.42
N GLN A 105 4.99 17.59 -10.47
CA GLN A 105 4.88 18.21 -11.79
C GLN A 105 4.03 19.49 -11.75
N MET A 106 2.86 19.45 -11.10
CA MET A 106 2.00 20.63 -10.92
C MET A 106 2.67 21.75 -10.11
N ALA A 107 3.54 21.40 -9.15
CA ALA A 107 4.34 22.37 -8.39
C ALA A 107 5.44 23.04 -9.24
N GLY A 108 5.61 22.62 -10.51
CA GLY A 108 6.57 23.21 -11.43
C GLY A 108 7.97 22.62 -11.32
N LEU A 109 8.11 21.40 -10.81
CA LEU A 109 9.41 20.71 -10.83
C LEU A 109 9.91 20.53 -12.26
N PRO A 110 11.23 20.62 -12.51
CA PRO A 110 11.79 20.43 -13.84
C PRO A 110 11.38 19.09 -14.44
N LYS A 111 11.02 19.06 -15.72
CA LYS A 111 10.60 17.84 -16.42
C LYS A 111 11.58 16.67 -16.26
N GLN A 112 12.88 16.95 -16.23
CA GLN A 112 13.92 15.95 -16.01
C GLN A 112 13.82 15.27 -14.63
N VAL A 113 13.42 16.01 -13.59
CA VAL A 113 13.21 15.47 -12.24
C VAL A 113 11.95 14.63 -12.19
N VAL A 114 10.85 15.12 -12.78
CA VAL A 114 9.58 14.38 -12.87
C VAL A 114 9.79 13.06 -13.59
N HIS A 115 10.40 13.09 -14.77
CA HIS A 115 10.65 11.88 -15.55
C HIS A 115 11.53 10.88 -14.81
N ARG A 116 12.59 11.36 -14.14
CA ARG A 116 13.43 10.47 -13.33
C ARG A 116 12.69 9.87 -12.14
N ALA A 117 11.75 10.61 -11.54
CA ALA A 117 10.93 10.11 -10.45
C ALA A 117 9.95 9.03 -10.93
N GLU A 118 9.39 9.17 -12.15
CA GLU A 118 8.56 8.16 -12.80
C GLU A 118 9.36 6.87 -13.03
N GLU A 119 10.55 6.96 -13.64
CA GLU A 119 11.43 5.80 -13.84
C GLU A 119 11.75 5.06 -12.53
N ILE A 120 12.10 5.82 -11.47
CA ILE A 120 12.40 5.24 -10.15
C ILE A 120 11.15 4.58 -9.56
N LEU A 121 9.97 5.17 -9.74
CA LEU A 121 8.72 4.62 -9.23
C LEU A 121 8.40 3.29 -9.94
N ASP A 122 8.53 3.24 -11.26
CA ASP A 122 8.32 2.04 -12.07
C ASP A 122 9.26 0.90 -11.64
N ASP A 123 10.55 1.21 -11.42
CA ASP A 123 11.53 0.25 -10.92
C ASP A 123 11.17 -0.29 -9.52
N LEU A 124 10.68 0.58 -8.63
CA LEU A 124 10.25 0.21 -7.28
C LEU A 124 8.99 -0.67 -7.30
N GLU A 125 8.04 -0.38 -8.18
CA GLU A 125 6.83 -1.19 -8.34
C GLU A 125 7.14 -2.59 -8.89
N GLN A 126 8.00 -2.69 -9.91
CA GLN A 126 8.36 -3.96 -10.54
C GLN A 126 9.20 -4.87 -9.64
N SER A 127 10.03 -4.29 -8.77
CA SER A 127 10.85 -5.06 -7.82
C SER A 127 10.06 -5.61 -6.63
N GLY A 128 8.73 -5.42 -6.60
CA GLY A 128 7.90 -5.74 -5.43
C GLY A 128 8.22 -4.87 -4.22
N ALA A 129 8.98 -3.77 -4.44
CA ALA A 129 9.30 -2.74 -3.47
C ALA A 129 8.24 -1.63 -3.44
N ALA A 130 7.08 -1.83 -4.10
CA ALA A 130 5.82 -1.15 -3.81
C ALA A 130 5.28 -1.56 -2.43
N GLY A 131 6.09 -1.21 -1.44
CA GLY A 131 6.03 -1.54 -0.03
C GLY A 131 7.30 -0.91 0.57
N PRO A 132 7.20 0.07 1.48
CA PRO A 132 8.28 1.03 1.68
C PRO A 132 9.41 0.49 2.57
N ARG A 133 10.37 -0.28 2.04
CA ARG A 133 11.79 -0.31 2.49
C ARG A 133 12.73 -0.81 1.38
N ARG A 134 13.68 0.04 0.99
CA ARG A 134 15.14 -0.11 1.25
C ARG A 134 15.89 1.05 0.58
N LEU A 135 16.05 2.15 1.31
CA LEU A 135 17.15 3.09 1.09
C LEU A 135 18.15 2.86 2.21
N GLY A 136 19.16 2.05 1.91
CA GLY A 136 20.24 1.74 2.83
C GLY A 136 20.94 0.45 2.48
N GLU A 137 21.71 0.45 1.39
CA GLU A 137 22.93 -0.36 1.27
C GLU A 137 23.67 0.01 -0.03
N VAL A 138 24.40 1.13 0.02
CA VAL A 138 25.56 1.29 -0.87
C VAL A 138 26.73 0.56 -0.20
N VAL A 139 26.93 -0.67 -0.65
CA VAL A 139 28.22 -1.35 -0.86
C VAL A 139 29.29 -1.18 0.22
N SER A 140 29.47 -2.22 1.03
CA SER A 140 30.80 -2.63 1.48
C SER A 140 31.00 -4.13 1.22
N ARG A 141 32.06 -4.43 0.47
CA ARG A 141 32.44 -5.76 -0.01
C ARG A 141 32.91 -6.64 1.16
N GLY A 142 32.47 -7.90 1.18
CA GLY A 142 33.24 -8.99 1.79
C GLY A 142 32.44 -9.98 2.64
N GLY A 143 32.23 -11.18 2.09
CA GLY A 143 32.22 -12.42 2.88
C GLY A 143 30.89 -12.87 3.53
N SER A 144 30.33 -13.93 2.93
CA SER A 144 29.73 -15.08 3.62
C SER A 144 28.26 -15.02 4.07
N ARG A 145 27.50 -15.95 3.45
CA ARG A 145 26.19 -16.57 3.80
C ARG A 145 24.92 -15.83 3.38
N PRO A 146 24.07 -16.43 2.51
CA PRO A 146 22.70 -15.96 2.37
C PRO A 146 21.92 -16.41 3.60
N VAL A 147 21.51 -15.45 4.42
CA VAL A 147 20.41 -15.65 5.36
C VAL A 147 19.14 -15.61 4.53
N ALA A 148 18.51 -16.78 4.36
CA ALA A 148 17.16 -16.88 3.83
C ALA A 148 16.24 -16.06 4.74
N LEU A 149 15.86 -14.85 4.29
CA LEU A 149 14.85 -14.05 4.95
C LEU A 149 13.48 -14.65 4.57
N GLN A 150 12.97 -15.49 5.47
CA GLN A 150 11.59 -15.93 5.49
C GLN A 150 10.65 -14.70 5.51
N VAL A 151 10.09 -14.34 4.36
CA VAL A 151 8.82 -13.60 4.29
C VAL A 151 8.02 -14.18 3.14
N GLY A 152 7.23 -15.19 3.48
CA GLY A 152 6.25 -15.83 2.61
C GLY A 152 5.40 -16.82 3.39
N LEU A 153 5.22 -16.61 4.70
CA LEU A 153 4.60 -17.65 5.53
C LEU A 153 3.07 -17.65 5.52
N PHE A 154 2.38 -16.65 4.95
CA PHE A 154 0.90 -16.66 4.83
C PHE A 154 0.34 -15.82 3.68
N ALA A 155 0.94 -15.89 2.49
CA ALA A 155 0.17 -15.71 1.28
C ALA A 155 0.23 -17.08 0.60
N ASP A 156 -0.85 -17.86 0.69
CA ASP A 156 -0.93 -19.11 -0.06
C ASP A 156 -0.63 -18.77 -1.52
N ALA A 157 0.50 -19.24 -2.02
CA ALA A 157 0.91 -18.97 -3.38
C ALA A 157 -0.22 -19.43 -4.30
N HIS A 158 -0.72 -18.51 -5.13
CA HIS A 158 -1.83 -18.81 -6.02
C HIS A 158 -1.51 -20.10 -6.81
N PRO A 159 -2.42 -21.09 -6.89
CA PRO A 159 -2.12 -22.40 -7.48
C PRO A 159 -1.50 -22.34 -8.88
N ALA A 160 -1.90 -21.35 -9.69
CA ALA A 160 -1.32 -21.08 -11.01
C ALA A 160 0.20 -20.77 -10.97
N VAL A 161 0.70 -20.12 -9.91
CA VAL A 161 2.13 -19.78 -9.75
C VAL A 161 2.96 -21.04 -9.50
N GLU A 162 2.43 -22.01 -8.75
CA GLU A 162 3.11 -23.29 -8.53
C GLU A 162 3.20 -24.12 -9.82
N VAL A 163 2.12 -24.15 -10.62
CA VAL A 163 2.13 -24.81 -11.92
C VAL A 163 3.17 -24.18 -12.84
N LEU A 164 3.24 -22.85 -12.91
CA LEU A 164 4.24 -22.14 -13.71
C LEU A 164 5.69 -22.46 -13.29
N ARG A 165 5.96 -22.59 -11.99
CA ARG A 165 7.31 -22.94 -11.48
C ARG A 165 7.78 -24.32 -11.88
N THR A 166 6.85 -25.26 -12.02
CA THR A 166 7.15 -26.67 -12.35
C THR A 166 7.09 -26.99 -13.84
N MET A 167 6.67 -26.04 -14.68
CA MET A 167 6.47 -26.25 -16.11
C MET A 167 7.79 -26.20 -16.88
N ASP A 168 8.11 -27.26 -17.62
CA ASP A 168 9.25 -27.29 -18.54
C ASP A 168 8.83 -26.80 -19.93
N VAL A 169 8.89 -25.48 -20.10
CA VAL A 169 8.49 -24.78 -21.34
C VAL A 169 9.29 -25.26 -22.55
N ASN A 170 10.53 -25.71 -22.37
CA ASN A 170 11.40 -26.11 -23.48
C ASN A 170 11.04 -27.47 -24.07
N ASN A 171 10.17 -28.23 -23.40
CA ASN A 171 9.80 -29.59 -23.80
C ASN A 171 8.31 -29.76 -24.05
N LEU A 172 7.56 -28.66 -24.15
CA LEU A 172 6.14 -28.68 -24.50
C LEU A 172 5.96 -28.69 -26.02
N THR A 173 5.02 -29.50 -26.50
CA THR A 173 4.51 -29.34 -27.85
C THR A 173 3.62 -28.09 -27.93
N PRO A 174 3.44 -27.47 -29.11
CA PRO A 174 2.57 -26.30 -29.26
C PRO A 174 1.12 -26.54 -28.77
N LEU A 175 0.60 -27.76 -28.91
CA LEU A 175 -0.72 -28.11 -28.43
C LEU A 175 -0.76 -28.22 -26.90
N ASP A 176 0.27 -28.82 -26.30
CA ASP A 176 0.38 -28.92 -24.84
C ASP A 176 0.53 -27.53 -24.21
N ALA A 177 1.30 -26.64 -24.82
CA ALA A 177 1.45 -25.27 -24.37
C ALA A 177 0.11 -24.51 -24.35
N LEU A 178 -0.71 -24.67 -25.40
CA LEU A 178 -2.04 -24.06 -25.45
C LEU A 178 -2.99 -24.62 -24.38
N ASN A 179 -2.98 -25.93 -24.16
CA ASN A 179 -3.78 -26.57 -23.12
C ASN A 179 -3.35 -26.11 -21.71
N GLN A 180 -2.05 -26.01 -21.46
CA GLN A 180 -1.50 -25.54 -20.19
C GLN A 180 -1.85 -24.07 -19.92
N LEU A 181 -1.78 -23.21 -20.95
CA LEU A 181 -2.19 -21.80 -20.83
C LEU A 181 -3.69 -21.66 -20.53
N TYR A 182 -4.53 -22.52 -21.12
CA TYR A 182 -5.96 -22.55 -20.84
C TYR A 182 -6.25 -22.91 -19.37
N GLU A 183 -5.61 -23.96 -18.85
CA GLU A 183 -5.76 -24.37 -17.45
C GLU A 183 -5.25 -23.32 -16.46
N LEU A 184 -4.11 -22.66 -16.78
CA LEU A 184 -3.59 -21.56 -15.99
C LEU A 184 -4.56 -20.37 -15.96
N GLN A 185 -5.17 -20.02 -17.09
CA GLN A 185 -6.16 -18.95 -17.17
C GLN A 185 -7.42 -19.27 -16.35
N LYS A 186 -7.84 -20.54 -16.35
CA LYS A 186 -8.97 -21.00 -15.56
C LYS A 186 -8.67 -20.90 -14.06
N LEU A 187 -7.53 -21.43 -13.62
CA LEU A 187 -7.09 -21.35 -12.22
C LEU A 187 -6.98 -19.90 -11.73
N ALA A 188 -6.50 -18.98 -12.57
CA ALA A 188 -6.37 -17.56 -12.23
C ALA A 188 -7.70 -16.78 -12.21
N ARG A 189 -8.80 -17.36 -12.70
CA ARG A 189 -10.14 -16.75 -12.70
C ARG A 189 -11.06 -17.32 -11.62
N GLU A 190 -10.75 -18.49 -11.08
CA GLU A 190 -11.57 -19.21 -10.10
C GLU A 190 -11.24 -18.83 -8.62
N HIS A 191 -10.25 -17.96 -8.41
CA HIS A 191 -9.84 -17.38 -7.13
C HIS A 191 -9.78 -15.85 -7.21
#